data_AF-A0A822HXX4-F1
#
_entry.id   AF-A0A822HXX4-F1
#
_cell.length_a   1.000
_cell.length_b   1.000
_cell.length_c   1.000
_cell.angle_alpha   90.00
_cell.angle_beta   90.00
_cell.angle_gamma   90.00
#
_symmetry.space_group_name_H-M   'P 1'
#
loop_
_entity.id
_entity.type
_entity.pdbx_description
1 polymer ?
#
loop_
_entity_poly.entity_id
_entity_poly.type
_entity_poly.pdbx_seq_one_letter_code
_entity_poly.pdbx_strand_id
1 'polypeptide(L)'
;STILHSKYRWLRLPATPKLPYPCIGKYATINSLQIWYTICGPKDAEPILFLNGGLVTSDYWGFQVQELKSFYRCVLMDSRGQGRSFPVPTNITYDLMMSDVIAFLNYLNIKRVHLVGWTDGAMIGLNLAMNHPNRLISLFAFAANYV
;
A
#
# COMPACT_ATOMS: atom_id res chain seq x y z
N SER A 1 -20.29 -27.10 10.77
CA SER A 1 -19.00 -27.71 11.14
C SER A 1 -18.28 -26.74 12.07
N THR A 2 -18.04 -27.16 13.31
CA THR A 2 -17.81 -26.32 14.50
C THR A 2 -16.38 -25.81 14.56
N ILE A 3 -16.18 -24.49 14.50
CA ILE A 3 -14.86 -23.89 14.74
C ILE A 3 -14.60 -23.89 16.25
N LEU A 4 -13.75 -24.84 16.67
CA LEU A 4 -13.19 -24.95 18.01
C LEU A 4 -12.53 -23.63 18.43
N HIS A 5 -13.04 -23.01 19.50
CA HIS A 5 -12.50 -21.79 20.08
C HIS A 5 -11.21 -22.09 20.87
N SER A 6 -10.05 -21.98 20.22
CA SER A 6 -8.74 -22.12 20.89
C SER A 6 -8.49 -21.02 21.93
N LYS A 7 -7.94 -21.38 23.11
CA LYS A 7 -7.64 -20.49 24.26
C LYS A 7 -6.44 -19.55 24.04
N TYR A 8 -5.59 -19.82 23.05
CA TYR A 8 -4.30 -19.14 22.90
C TYR A 8 -4.30 -18.07 21.79
N ARG A 9 -3.79 -16.87 22.10
CA ARG A 9 -3.79 -15.72 21.16
C ARG A 9 -3.02 -15.98 19.86
N TRP A 10 -1.92 -16.74 19.89
CA TRP A 10 -1.11 -17.05 18.69
C TRP A 10 -1.80 -18.02 17.72
N LEU A 11 -2.92 -18.63 18.12
CA LEU A 11 -3.74 -19.48 17.25
C LEU A 11 -4.87 -18.70 16.57
N ARG A 12 -4.93 -17.37 16.75
CA ARG A 12 -5.93 -16.50 16.12
C ARG A 12 -5.23 -15.30 15.49
N LEU A 13 -5.50 -15.06 14.22
CA LEU A 13 -5.13 -13.78 13.62
C LEU A 13 -6.04 -12.68 14.20
N PRO A 14 -5.49 -11.51 14.59
CA PRO A 14 -6.34 -10.38 14.93
C PRO A 14 -7.16 -9.98 13.69
N ALA A 15 -8.31 -9.33 13.93
CA ALA A 15 -9.08 -8.77 12.83
C ALA A 15 -8.23 -7.75 12.05
N THR A 16 -8.36 -7.75 10.73
CA THR A 16 -7.75 -6.70 9.90
C THR A 16 -8.24 -5.34 10.39
N PRO A 17 -7.32 -4.38 10.64
CA PRO A 17 -7.71 -3.04 11.05
C PRO A 17 -8.64 -2.40 10.01
N LYS A 18 -9.44 -1.43 10.44
CA LYS A 18 -10.18 -0.57 9.52
C LYS A 18 -9.38 0.70 9.28
N LEU A 19 -9.45 1.23 8.07
CA LEU A 19 -8.93 2.57 7.82
C LEU A 19 -9.74 3.61 8.60
N PRO A 20 -9.07 4.62 9.18
CA PRO A 20 -9.75 5.58 10.04
C PRO A 20 -10.59 6.58 9.24
N TYR A 21 -11.55 7.25 9.88
CA TYR A 21 -12.29 8.35 9.22
C TYR A 21 -11.46 9.65 9.17
N PRO A 22 -11.56 10.49 8.11
CA PRO A 22 -12.24 10.24 6.84
C PRO A 22 -11.28 9.72 5.74
N CYS A 23 -10.88 8.44 5.79
CA CYS A 23 -10.23 7.75 4.67
C CYS A 23 -11.32 7.19 3.73
N ILE A 24 -11.69 7.96 2.71
CA ILE A 24 -12.72 7.56 1.74
C ILE A 24 -12.05 6.93 0.51
N GLY A 25 -12.39 5.68 0.21
CA GLY A 25 -11.85 4.95 -0.93
C GLY A 25 -12.32 5.50 -2.27
N LYS A 26 -11.41 5.50 -3.26
CA LYS A 26 -11.63 5.93 -4.65
C LYS A 26 -10.92 4.95 -5.59
N TYR A 27 -11.25 5.05 -6.88
CA TYR A 27 -10.56 4.33 -7.94
C TYR A 27 -9.89 5.31 -8.91
N ALA A 28 -8.77 4.89 -9.49
CA ALA A 28 -8.11 5.56 -10.59
C ALA A 28 -7.71 4.54 -11.66
N THR A 29 -7.81 4.93 -12.92
CA THR A 29 -7.29 4.12 -14.04
C THR A 29 -5.79 4.30 -14.14
N ILE A 30 -5.00 3.29 -13.76
CA ILE A 30 -3.54 3.27 -13.79
C ILE A 30 -3.08 2.10 -14.64
N ASN A 31 -2.29 2.34 -15.70
CA ASN A 31 -1.80 1.31 -16.61
C ASN A 31 -2.91 0.32 -17.04
N SER A 32 -4.07 0.86 -17.44
CA SER A 32 -5.26 0.12 -17.86
C SER A 32 -5.95 -0.73 -16.78
N LEU A 33 -5.62 -0.53 -15.51
CA LEU A 33 -6.24 -1.20 -14.36
C LEU A 33 -6.98 -0.19 -13.46
N GLN A 34 -8.11 -0.59 -12.88
CA GLN A 34 -8.73 0.17 -11.79
C GLN A 34 -7.97 -0.09 -10.50
N ILE A 35 -7.18 0.89 -10.07
CA ILE A 35 -6.46 0.86 -8.80
C ILE A 35 -7.32 1.54 -7.74
N TRP A 36 -7.62 0.79 -6.68
CA TRP A 36 -8.20 1.36 -5.48
C TRP A 36 -7.14 2.13 -4.69
N TYR A 37 -7.52 3.29 -4.17
CA TYR A 37 -6.71 4.06 -3.25
C TYR A 37 -7.56 4.88 -2.28
N THR A 38 -6.93 5.35 -1.22
CA THR A 38 -7.49 6.42 -0.38
C THR A 38 -6.40 7.38 0.09
N ILE A 39 -6.81 8.56 0.52
CA ILE A 39 -5.91 9.60 1.04
C ILE A 39 -6.50 10.11 2.34
N CYS A 40 -5.67 10.17 3.37
CA CYS A 40 -6.04 10.64 4.71
C CYS A 40 -5.05 11.71 5.16
N GLY A 41 -5.53 12.65 5.96
CA GLY A 41 -4.71 13.76 6.48
C GLY A 41 -4.73 15.01 5.60
N PRO A 42 -3.99 16.06 5.99
CA PRO A 42 -3.99 17.35 5.29
C PRO A 42 -3.47 17.23 3.86
N LYS A 43 -4.14 17.90 2.91
CA LYS A 43 -3.79 17.85 1.49
C LYS A 43 -2.36 18.36 1.19
N ASP A 44 -1.90 19.34 1.97
CA ASP A 44 -0.64 20.03 1.76
C ASP A 44 0.50 19.50 2.66
N ALA A 45 0.24 18.44 3.45
CA ALA A 45 1.26 17.76 4.23
C ALA A 45 2.15 16.87 3.33
N GLU A 46 3.35 16.55 3.82
CA GLU A 46 4.29 15.69 3.11
C GLU A 46 3.67 14.27 2.91
N PRO A 47 3.76 13.69 1.70
CA PRO A 47 3.08 12.43 1.41
C PRO A 47 3.86 11.21 1.93
N ILE A 48 3.12 10.26 2.48
CA ILE A 48 3.58 8.89 2.75
C ILE A 48 2.73 7.92 1.92
N LEU A 49 3.35 7.10 1.08
CA LEU A 49 2.70 6.01 0.36
C LEU A 49 2.86 4.72 1.15
N PHE A 50 1.74 4.08 1.47
CA PHE A 50 1.69 2.76 2.09
C PHE A 50 1.36 1.70 1.04
N LEU A 51 2.21 0.68 0.91
CA LEU A 51 2.02 -0.45 0.01
C LEU A 51 1.89 -1.75 0.80
N ASN A 52 0.75 -2.41 0.62
CA ASN A 52 0.41 -3.66 1.28
C ASN A 52 1.24 -4.85 0.76
N GLY A 53 1.17 -5.94 1.51
CA GLY A 53 1.74 -7.21 1.10
C GLY A 53 0.90 -7.98 0.08
N GLY A 54 1.48 -9.04 -0.48
CA GLY A 54 0.78 -9.93 -1.39
C GLY A 54 -0.50 -10.51 -0.79
N LEU A 55 -1.53 -10.63 -1.62
CA LEU A 55 -2.84 -11.23 -1.27
C LEU A 55 -3.62 -10.51 -0.15
N VAL A 56 -3.20 -9.32 0.26
CA VAL A 56 -3.90 -8.52 1.28
C VAL A 56 -4.35 -7.16 0.73
N THR A 57 -4.78 -6.26 1.61
CA THR A 57 -5.27 -4.92 1.27
C THR A 57 -4.50 -3.86 2.06
N SER A 58 -4.62 -2.60 1.65
CA SER A 58 -4.08 -1.47 2.39
C SER A 58 -4.70 -1.28 3.78
N ASP A 59 -5.78 -2.00 4.13
CA ASP A 59 -6.45 -1.87 5.43
C ASP A 59 -5.54 -2.30 6.60
N TYR A 60 -4.53 -3.14 6.32
CA TYR A 60 -3.50 -3.53 7.29
C TYR A 60 -2.72 -2.33 7.86
N TRP A 61 -2.75 -1.18 7.19
CA TRP A 61 -2.13 0.06 7.67
C TRP A 61 -3.03 0.89 8.59
N GLY A 62 -4.25 0.43 8.91
CA GLY A 62 -5.24 1.24 9.64
C GLY A 62 -4.73 1.83 10.95
N PHE A 63 -3.92 1.08 11.71
CA PHE A 63 -3.33 1.59 12.95
C PHE A 63 -2.23 2.63 12.69
N GLN A 64 -1.31 2.36 11.74
CA GLN A 64 -0.24 3.31 11.40
C GLN A 64 -0.81 4.61 10.83
N VAL A 65 -1.83 4.53 9.98
CA VAL A 65 -2.49 5.69 9.39
C VAL A 65 -3.25 6.49 10.44
N GLN A 66 -3.88 5.83 11.41
CA GLN A 66 -4.56 6.53 12.51
C GLN A 66 -3.60 7.44 13.29
N GLU A 67 -2.36 6.98 13.52
CA GLU A 67 -1.33 7.76 14.24
C GLU A 67 -0.65 8.82 13.36
N LEU A 68 -0.50 8.57 12.05
CA LEU A 68 0.30 9.42 11.17
C LEU A 68 -0.52 10.48 10.41
N LYS A 69 -1.83 10.27 10.20
CA LYS A 69 -2.65 11.14 9.34
C LYS A 69 -2.79 12.59 9.83
N SER A 70 -2.51 12.89 11.10
CA SER A 70 -2.52 14.27 11.60
C SER A 70 -1.28 15.06 11.17
N PHE A 71 -0.20 14.37 10.79
CA PHE A 71 1.09 14.98 10.45
C PHE A 71 1.42 14.86 8.96
N TYR A 72 0.93 13.79 8.31
CA TYR A 72 1.27 13.44 6.94
C TYR A 72 0.04 13.29 6.06
N ARG A 73 0.24 13.44 4.76
CA ARG A 73 -0.72 13.03 3.74
C ARG A 73 -0.53 11.53 3.48
N CYS A 74 -1.24 10.70 4.24
CA CYS A 74 -1.19 9.25 4.08
C CYS A 74 -1.93 8.83 2.81
N VAL A 75 -1.20 8.37 1.82
CA VAL A 75 -1.70 7.79 0.56
C VAL A 75 -1.62 6.27 0.70
N LEU A 76 -2.74 5.60 0.51
CA LEU A 76 -2.84 4.15 0.55
C LEU A 76 -3.27 3.65 -0.82
N MET A 77 -2.60 2.64 -1.34
CA MET A 77 -2.90 2.02 -2.62
C MET A 77 -3.00 0.51 -2.41
N ASP A 78 -4.03 -0.10 -3.01
CA ASP A 78 -4.03 -1.55 -3.19
C ASP A 78 -3.28 -1.86 -4.49
N SER A 79 -2.21 -2.64 -4.38
CA SER A 79 -1.41 -3.03 -5.54
C SER A 79 -2.23 -3.82 -6.56
N ARG A 80 -1.80 -3.82 -7.83
CA ARG A 80 -2.47 -4.57 -8.89
C ARG A 80 -2.75 -6.02 -8.52
N GLY A 81 -3.97 -6.49 -8.78
CA GLY A 81 -4.40 -7.86 -8.45
C GLY A 81 -4.56 -8.12 -6.95
N GLN A 82 -4.54 -7.09 -6.10
CA GLN A 82 -4.64 -7.22 -4.65
C GLN A 82 -5.76 -6.33 -4.09
N GLY A 83 -6.27 -6.70 -2.92
CA GLY A 83 -7.36 -6.02 -2.25
C GLY A 83 -8.56 -5.68 -3.13
N ARG A 84 -8.73 -4.41 -3.45
CA ARG A 84 -9.85 -3.88 -4.24
C ARG A 84 -9.44 -3.59 -5.70
N SER A 85 -8.17 -3.80 -6.06
CA SER A 85 -7.60 -3.52 -7.38
C SER A 85 -7.59 -4.78 -8.27
N PHE A 86 -8.70 -5.07 -8.93
CA PHE A 86 -8.88 -6.24 -9.82
C PHE A 86 -9.07 -5.84 -11.29
N PRO A 87 -8.81 -6.74 -12.27
CA PRO A 87 -8.49 -8.18 -12.16
C PRO A 87 -7.03 -8.51 -11.81
N VAL A 88 -6.77 -9.77 -11.46
CA VAL A 88 -5.41 -10.33 -11.32
C VAL A 88 -4.86 -10.69 -12.71
N PRO A 89 -3.77 -10.05 -13.18
CA PRO A 89 -3.12 -10.42 -14.44
C PRO A 89 -2.50 -11.82 -14.37
N THR A 90 -2.35 -12.48 -15.51
CA THR A 90 -1.67 -13.79 -15.61
C THR A 90 -0.16 -13.71 -15.40
N ASN A 91 0.45 -12.53 -15.57
CA ASN A 91 1.88 -12.32 -15.34
C ASN A 91 2.09 -11.02 -14.54
N ILE A 92 2.34 -11.16 -13.23
CA ILE A 92 2.66 -10.04 -12.34
C ILE A 92 4.16 -10.11 -12.03
N THR A 93 4.86 -9.00 -12.27
CA THR A 93 6.27 -8.81 -11.89
C THR A 93 6.40 -7.58 -11.00
N TYR A 94 7.47 -7.51 -10.21
CA TYR A 94 7.72 -6.33 -9.37
C TYR A 94 8.01 -5.07 -10.20
N ASP A 95 8.56 -5.20 -11.42
CA ASP A 95 8.73 -4.07 -12.34
C ASP A 95 7.38 -3.52 -12.80
N LEU A 96 6.44 -4.41 -13.11
CA LEU A 96 5.08 -4.01 -13.49
C LEU A 96 4.38 -3.31 -12.31
N MET A 97 4.47 -3.86 -11.10
CA MET A 97 3.90 -3.23 -9.90
C MET A 97 4.58 -1.88 -9.57
N MET A 98 5.90 -1.76 -9.75
CA MET A 98 6.61 -0.49 -9.61
C MET A 98 6.14 0.55 -10.64
N SER A 99 5.95 0.14 -11.89
CA SER A 99 5.46 1.05 -12.94
C SER A 99 4.05 1.59 -12.65
N ASP A 100 3.20 0.82 -11.95
CA ASP A 100 1.92 1.33 -11.45
C ASP A 100 2.10 2.37 -10.36
N VAL A 101 3.01 2.14 -9.42
CA VAL A 101 3.29 3.12 -8.36
C VAL A 101 3.75 4.44 -8.97
N ILE A 102 4.63 4.38 -9.98
CA ILE A 102 5.09 5.56 -10.72
C ILE A 102 3.93 6.27 -11.41
N ALA A 103 3.08 5.54 -12.14
CA ALA A 103 1.93 6.10 -12.85
C ALA A 103 0.87 6.65 -11.88
N PHE A 104 0.66 5.99 -10.75
CA PHE A 104 -0.25 6.43 -9.69
C PHE A 104 0.23 7.71 -9.00
N LEU A 105 1.51 7.81 -8.67
CA LEU A 105 2.09 9.05 -8.14
C LEU A 105 1.98 10.20 -9.15
N ASN A 106 2.15 9.92 -10.45
CA ASN A 106 1.95 10.91 -11.51
C ASN A 106 0.48 11.37 -11.56
N TYR A 107 -0.48 10.43 -11.51
CA TYR A 107 -1.92 10.74 -11.46
C TYR A 107 -2.28 11.66 -10.29
N LEU A 108 -1.66 11.46 -9.13
CA LEU A 108 -1.86 12.31 -7.94
C LEU A 108 -1.05 13.61 -7.95
N ASN A 109 -0.23 13.86 -8.98
CA ASN A 109 0.75 14.94 -9.06
C ASN A 109 1.76 14.95 -7.88
N ILE A 110 2.13 13.77 -7.39
CA ILE A 110 3.13 13.58 -6.33
C ILE A 110 4.49 13.29 -6.97
N LYS A 111 5.41 14.25 -6.84
CA LYS A 111 6.78 14.10 -7.38
C LYS A 111 7.61 13.11 -6.57
N ARG A 112 7.62 13.25 -5.25
CA ARG A 112 8.36 12.40 -4.30
C ARG A 112 7.51 12.03 -3.10
N VAL A 113 7.82 10.89 -2.49
CA VAL A 113 7.04 10.34 -1.38
C VAL A 113 7.92 9.57 -0.40
N HIS A 114 7.57 9.57 0.89
CA HIS A 114 8.06 8.54 1.81
C HIS A 114 7.33 7.24 1.53
N LEU A 115 8.04 6.14 1.30
CA LEU A 115 7.39 4.85 1.03
C LEU A 115 7.52 3.93 2.24
N VAL A 116 6.39 3.39 2.70
CA VAL A 116 6.28 2.34 3.71
C VAL A 116 5.76 1.08 3.02
N GLY A 117 6.62 0.07 2.91
CA GLY A 117 6.35 -1.16 2.18
C GLY A 117 6.46 -2.40 3.06
N TRP A 118 5.47 -3.28 2.95
CA TRP A 118 5.47 -4.61 3.59
C TRP A 118 5.46 -5.71 2.52
N THR A 119 6.39 -6.67 2.61
CA THR A 119 6.52 -7.82 1.68
C THR A 119 6.51 -7.41 0.20
N ASP A 120 5.47 -7.69 -0.59
CA ASP A 120 5.36 -7.17 -1.98
C ASP A 120 5.56 -5.65 -2.04
N GLY A 121 4.93 -4.89 -1.14
CA GLY A 121 5.12 -3.44 -1.03
C GLY A 121 6.56 -3.05 -0.72
N ALA A 122 7.29 -3.88 0.03
CA ALA A 122 8.70 -3.69 0.32
C ALA A 122 9.57 -3.97 -0.92
N MET A 123 9.25 -5.02 -1.68
CA MET A 123 9.90 -5.33 -2.97
C MET A 123 9.73 -4.20 -3.99
N ILE A 124 8.52 -3.66 -4.11
CA ILE A 124 8.23 -2.51 -4.97
C ILE A 124 9.02 -1.29 -4.50
N GLY A 125 9.09 -1.05 -3.19
CA GLY A 125 9.86 0.04 -2.60
C GLY A 125 11.36 -0.04 -2.90
N LEU A 126 11.95 -1.22 -2.72
CA LEU A 126 13.36 -1.48 -3.05
C LEU A 126 13.62 -1.32 -4.55
N ASN A 127 12.74 -1.85 -5.40
CA ASN A 127 12.82 -1.69 -6.85
C ASN A 127 12.79 -0.20 -7.25
N LEU A 128 11.86 0.57 -6.67
CA LEU A 128 11.76 2.01 -6.89
C LEU A 128 13.01 2.75 -6.40
N ALA A 129 13.61 2.35 -5.28
CA ALA A 129 14.85 2.95 -4.79
C ALA A 129 16.05 2.68 -5.70
N MET A 130 16.13 1.51 -6.31
CA MET A 130 17.21 1.16 -7.25
C MET A 130 17.06 1.88 -8.59
N ASN A 131 15.84 1.91 -9.15
CA ASN A 131 15.61 2.36 -10.53
C ASN A 131 15.11 3.81 -10.65
N HIS A 132 14.47 4.33 -9.60
CA HIS A 132 13.87 5.67 -9.59
C HIS A 132 14.04 6.38 -8.22
N PRO A 133 15.27 6.47 -7.68
CA PRO A 133 15.50 7.06 -6.35
C PRO A 133 15.00 8.50 -6.23
N ASN A 134 14.94 9.24 -7.34
CA ASN A 134 14.40 10.59 -7.41
C ASN A 134 12.89 10.67 -7.10
N ARG A 135 12.18 9.55 -7.03
CA ARG A 135 10.77 9.46 -6.62
C ARG A 135 10.57 9.25 -5.12
N LEU A 136 11.64 9.01 -4.36
CA LEU A 136 11.59 8.76 -2.93
C LEU A 136 12.13 9.94 -2.12
N ILE A 137 11.49 10.20 -0.99
CA ILE A 137 12.04 11.04 0.10
C ILE A 137 12.78 10.11 1.08
N SER A 138 12.15 9.02 1.48
CA SER A 138 12.77 7.90 2.21
C SER A 138 12.02 6.59 1.93
N LEU A 139 12.62 5.47 2.34
CA LEU A 139 12.04 4.13 2.23
C LEU A 139 12.11 3.41 3.59
N PHE A 140 10.98 2.90 4.06
CA PHE A 140 10.90 1.90 5.12
C PHE A 140 10.34 0.61 4.52
N ALA A 141 11.20 -0.40 4.39
CA ALA A 141 10.89 -1.69 3.78
C ALA A 141 11.07 -2.80 4.82
N PHE A 142 10.05 -3.65 5.01
CA PHE A 142 10.15 -4.79 5.92
C PHE A 142 9.47 -6.05 5.39
N ALA A 143 9.99 -7.21 5.81
CA ALA A 143 9.61 -8.53 5.30
C ALA A 143 9.72 -8.66 3.78
N ALA A 144 10.64 -7.91 3.16
CA ALA A 144 11.04 -8.11 1.77
C ALA A 144 11.77 -9.45 1.64
N ASN A 145 11.67 -10.06 0.46
CA ASN A 145 12.47 -11.22 0.11
C ASN A 145 13.66 -10.76 -0.73
N TYR A 146 14.84 -11.33 -0.53
CA TYR A 146 15.89 -11.22 -1.53
C TYR A 146 15.67 -12.34 -2.53
N VAL A 147 15.48 -12.01 -3.81
CA VAL A 147 15.53 -12.96 -4.93
C VAL A 147 16.63 -12.51 -5.87
#